data_AF-A0A396ZTP8-F1
#
_entry.id   AF-A0A396ZTP8-F1
#
_cell.length_a   1.000
_cell.length_b   1.000
_cell.length_c   1.000
_cell.angle_alpha   90.00
_cell.angle_beta   90.00
_cell.angle_gamma   90.00
#
_symmetry.space_group_name_H-M   'P 1'
#
loop_
_entity.id
_entity.type
_entity.pdbx_description
1 polymer ?
#
loop_
_entity_poly.entity_id
_entity_poly.type
_entity_poly.pdbx_seq_one_letter_code
_entity_poly.pdbx_strand_id
1 'polypeptide(L)'
;MLAQHADVEAKVRAECRHVLAANNHSWDWKALGELKYTTAVIHETLRLFPTASMLATRVCVQDNDMPTLASVNQHAKPVFIPKVIHTLLQLHLQLNIPMPKRILRPLYHCVEMNKAIEFMLARKNPILAESAALMLRQVAHALTLLLRPIKAKLEASKRFDDTKLDILAAVSVVEDILHTGESFSSTRLTVLSLAIQIALISDDEPKDKKTITPSGEAEARKLVWKLHVLCDFQRKIRLATDCSFLYWSRELLTLFVQDMYSVPENANAIKVLKTAGHEENAVAYYVEAFASFVEEVVEDDLVVPLCMDIENDLRLHVHSVHLEHMETPNPINNADFKVLHYYMDLRPIRIWGKCVDLRDRVTHYLESTFYNLTTVALHDWK
;
A
#
# COMPACT_ATOMS: atom_id res chain seq x y z
N MET A 1 31.14 1.18 -2.39
CA MET A 1 31.03 1.46 -3.84
C MET A 1 32.40 1.68 -4.47
N LEU A 2 33.19 2.69 -4.07
CA LEU A 2 34.49 2.98 -4.70
C LEU A 2 35.51 1.83 -4.67
N ALA A 3 35.64 1.12 -3.55
CA ALA A 3 36.58 0.00 -3.42
C ALA A 3 36.29 -1.22 -4.33
N GLN A 4 35.07 -1.31 -4.88
CA GLN A 4 34.65 -2.39 -5.78
C GLN A 4 34.65 -1.95 -7.26
N HIS A 5 34.79 -0.65 -7.53
CA HIS A 5 34.75 -0.05 -8.86
C HIS A 5 35.94 0.90 -9.05
N ALA A 6 37.09 0.31 -9.39
CA ALA A 6 38.36 1.04 -9.55
C ALA A 6 38.32 2.09 -10.68
N ASP A 7 37.49 1.87 -11.69
CA ASP A 7 37.22 2.80 -12.79
C ASP A 7 36.48 4.06 -12.32
N VAL A 8 35.51 3.92 -11.41
CA VAL A 8 34.79 5.04 -10.80
C VAL A 8 35.71 5.83 -9.88
N GLU A 9 36.56 5.15 -9.11
CA GLU A 9 37.57 5.79 -8.26
C GLU A 9 38.57 6.62 -9.05
N ALA A 10 39.05 6.10 -10.19
CA ALA A 10 39.96 6.83 -11.07
C ALA A 10 39.33 8.12 -11.62
N LYS A 11 38.05 8.07 -12.01
CA LYS A 11 37.29 9.24 -12.51
C LYS A 11 37.06 10.29 -11.44
N VAL A 12 36.69 9.88 -10.21
CA VAL A 12 36.54 10.81 -9.07
C VAL A 12 37.88 11.48 -8.75
N ARG A 13 38.97 10.72 -8.74
CA ARG A 13 40.31 11.27 -8.44
C ARG A 13 40.79 12.24 -9.53
N ALA A 14 40.44 12.00 -10.79
CA ALA A 14 40.72 12.92 -11.90
C ALA A 14 39.92 14.23 -11.75
N GLU A 15 38.63 14.14 -11.44
CA GLU A 15 37.76 15.31 -11.20
C GLU A 15 38.29 16.16 -10.03
N CYS A 16 38.59 15.54 -8.89
CA CYS A 16 39.12 16.24 -7.72
C CYS A 16 40.45 16.96 -8.02
N ARG A 17 41.36 16.33 -8.79
CA ARG A 17 42.63 16.97 -9.17
C ARG A 17 42.43 18.13 -10.13
N HIS A 18 41.49 18.00 -11.06
CA HIS A 18 41.15 19.06 -12.02
C HIS A 18 40.57 20.29 -11.30
N VAL A 19 39.62 20.09 -10.38
CA VAL A 19 39.00 21.18 -9.60
C VAL A 19 39.99 21.82 -8.62
N LEU A 20 40.90 21.03 -8.04
CA LEU A 20 41.97 21.53 -7.17
C LEU A 20 42.97 22.42 -7.93
N ALA A 21 43.31 22.03 -9.16
CA ALA A 21 44.19 22.81 -10.03
C ALA A 21 43.53 24.12 -10.51
N ALA A 22 42.21 24.11 -10.73
CA ALA A 22 41.45 25.29 -11.13
C ALA A 22 41.29 26.32 -9.99
N ASN A 23 41.29 25.89 -8.73
CA ASN A 23 40.99 26.73 -7.56
C ASN A 23 42.21 27.00 -6.66
N ASN A 24 43.40 27.18 -7.23
CA ASN A 24 44.64 27.54 -6.51
C ASN A 24 44.95 26.62 -5.30
N HIS A 25 44.65 25.33 -5.41
CA HIS A 25 44.85 24.35 -4.35
C HIS A 25 44.10 24.64 -3.02
N SER A 26 43.07 25.51 -3.03
CA SER A 26 42.17 25.68 -1.88
C SER A 26 40.85 24.93 -2.09
N TRP A 27 40.29 24.40 -0.99
CA TRP A 27 38.97 23.78 -0.97
C TRP A 27 37.94 24.79 -0.45
N ASP A 28 37.59 25.76 -1.29
CA ASP A 28 36.52 26.72 -0.99
C ASP A 28 35.13 26.13 -1.34
N TRP A 29 34.06 26.71 -0.78
CA TRP A 29 32.68 26.29 -1.06
C TRP A 29 32.32 26.28 -2.56
N LYS A 30 32.94 27.17 -3.35
CA LYS A 30 32.79 27.18 -4.81
C LYS A 30 33.42 25.95 -5.45
N ALA A 31 34.62 25.56 -5.02
CA ALA A 31 35.31 24.37 -5.51
C ALA A 31 34.53 23.08 -5.17
N LEU A 32 33.90 23.02 -4.00
CA LEU A 32 33.02 21.91 -3.61
C LEU A 32 31.78 21.79 -4.50
N GLY A 33 31.21 22.92 -4.95
CA GLY A 33 30.06 22.95 -5.87
C GLY A 33 30.39 22.48 -7.30
N GLU A 34 31.65 22.50 -7.69
CA GLU A 34 32.12 22.08 -9.03
C GLU A 34 32.32 20.56 -9.16
N LEU A 35 32.31 19.81 -8.04
CA LEU A 35 32.48 18.35 -7.98
C LEU A 35 31.19 17.59 -8.32
N LYS A 36 30.72 17.70 -9.57
CA LYS A 36 29.43 17.15 -10.02
C LYS A 36 29.42 15.62 -10.01
N TYR A 37 30.46 14.98 -10.51
CA TYR A 37 30.54 13.51 -10.60
C TYR A 37 30.70 12.89 -9.21
N THR A 38 31.54 13.49 -8.36
CA THR A 38 31.69 13.08 -6.96
C THR A 38 30.36 13.20 -6.19
N THR A 39 29.60 14.28 -6.40
CA THR A 39 28.26 14.46 -5.79
C THR A 39 27.28 13.39 -6.28
N ALA A 40 27.32 13.04 -7.57
CA ALA A 40 26.50 11.95 -8.11
C ALA A 40 26.85 10.59 -7.48
N VAL A 41 28.14 10.29 -7.26
CA VAL A 41 28.59 9.07 -6.57
C VAL A 41 28.09 9.03 -5.13
N ILE A 42 28.08 10.18 -4.43
CA ILE A 42 27.52 10.28 -3.07
C ILE A 42 26.02 10.00 -3.08
N HIS A 43 25.27 10.61 -3.99
CA HIS A 43 23.82 10.37 -4.11
C HIS A 43 23.49 8.92 -4.45
N GLU A 44 24.22 8.31 -5.37
CA GLU A 44 24.02 6.91 -5.75
C GLU A 44 24.38 5.96 -4.58
N THR A 45 25.40 6.32 -3.80
CA THR A 45 25.73 5.60 -2.57
C THR A 45 24.63 5.72 -1.53
N LEU A 46 24.04 6.92 -1.34
CA LEU A 46 22.91 7.13 -0.43
C LEU A 46 21.61 6.48 -0.93
N ARG A 47 21.44 6.32 -2.24
CA ARG A 47 20.31 5.61 -2.85
C ARG A 47 20.36 4.12 -2.54
N LEU A 48 21.54 3.50 -2.65
CA LEU A 48 21.74 2.07 -2.41
C LEU A 48 21.95 1.74 -0.93
N PHE A 49 22.60 2.63 -0.19
CA PHE A 49 22.96 2.48 1.22
C PHE A 49 22.52 3.71 2.02
N PRO A 50 21.19 3.94 2.17
CA PRO A 50 20.71 5.06 2.98
C PRO A 50 21.19 4.90 4.42
N THR A 51 21.80 5.95 4.97
CA THR A 51 22.31 5.99 6.37
C THR A 51 21.20 5.77 7.40
N ALA A 52 19.97 6.16 7.07
CA ALA A 52 18.77 5.83 7.82
C ALA A 52 17.85 4.95 6.96
N SER A 53 18.09 3.63 6.95
CA SER A 53 17.18 2.66 6.32
C SER A 53 15.79 2.64 6.97
N MET A 54 15.72 3.14 8.20
CA MET A 54 14.49 3.45 8.92
C MET A 54 14.46 4.95 9.18
N LEU A 55 13.57 5.68 8.50
CA LEU A 55 13.12 6.97 9.01
C LEU A 55 12.62 6.74 10.43
N ALA A 56 13.11 7.55 11.37
CA ALA A 56 12.90 7.42 12.81
C ALA A 56 11.50 6.88 13.13
N THR A 57 11.40 5.84 13.96
CA THR A 57 10.13 5.41 14.55
C THR A 57 9.52 6.61 15.26
N ARG A 58 8.64 7.33 14.56
CA ARG A 58 7.87 8.43 15.13
C ARG A 58 6.76 7.78 15.94
N VAL A 59 6.82 7.95 17.25
CA VAL A 59 5.68 7.66 18.11
C VAL A 59 4.67 8.76 17.85
N CYS A 60 3.48 8.41 17.36
CA CYS A 60 2.39 9.38 17.23
C CYS A 60 2.02 9.84 18.64
N VAL A 61 2.39 11.08 18.97
CA VAL A 61 2.01 11.73 20.24
C VAL A 61 0.55 12.19 20.17
N GLN A 62 0.03 12.38 18.96
CA GLN A 62 -1.34 12.80 18.65
C GLN A 62 -1.84 12.06 17.41
N ASP A 63 -3.16 11.91 17.29
CA ASP A 63 -3.79 11.32 16.11
C ASP A 63 -3.50 12.19 14.88
N ASN A 64 -3.01 11.57 13.81
CA ASN A 64 -2.56 12.29 12.61
C ASN A 64 -3.62 12.16 11.52
N ASP A 65 -4.41 13.21 11.33
CA ASP A 65 -5.45 13.24 10.31
C ASP A 65 -4.83 13.39 8.92
N MET A 66 -4.99 12.36 8.09
CA MET A 66 -4.62 12.41 6.67
C MET A 66 -5.43 13.53 5.97
N PRO A 67 -4.85 14.29 5.03
CA PRO A 67 -5.50 15.45 4.43
C PRO A 67 -6.65 15.04 3.49
N THR A 68 -7.76 14.62 4.08
CA THR A 68 -9.06 14.44 3.44
C THR A 68 -10.13 14.84 4.44
N LEU A 69 -10.84 15.96 4.19
CA LEU A 69 -12.10 16.41 4.81
C LEU A 69 -12.26 16.34 6.36
N ALA A 70 -11.23 15.97 7.11
CA ALA A 70 -11.21 15.92 8.57
C ALA A 70 -10.98 17.30 9.21
N SER A 71 -10.59 18.30 8.41
CA SER A 71 -10.43 19.70 8.87
C SER A 71 -11.74 20.38 9.29
N VAL A 72 -12.88 19.66 9.31
CA VAL A 72 -14.21 20.24 9.55
C VAL A 72 -14.89 19.69 10.82
N ASN A 73 -14.57 18.49 11.34
CA ASN A 73 -15.34 17.94 12.47
C ASN A 73 -14.50 17.05 13.42
N GLN A 74 -14.33 17.51 14.67
CA GLN A 74 -13.68 16.80 15.80
C GLN A 74 -14.43 15.53 16.28
N HIS A 75 -15.53 15.16 15.64
CA HIS A 75 -16.34 13.98 15.96
C HIS A 75 -16.43 12.97 14.79
N ALA A 76 -15.66 13.16 13.73
CA ALA A 76 -15.67 12.24 12.60
C ALA A 76 -15.04 10.90 13.00
N LYS A 77 -15.85 9.83 12.98
CA LYS A 77 -15.36 8.44 13.08
C LYS A 77 -14.35 8.20 11.95
N PRO A 78 -13.28 7.42 12.17
CA PRO A 78 -12.32 7.10 11.11
C PRO A 78 -13.06 6.47 9.94
N VAL A 79 -13.07 7.17 8.80
CA VAL A 79 -13.75 6.71 7.60
C VAL A 79 -12.78 5.84 6.82
N PHE A 80 -13.15 4.58 6.64
CA PHE A 80 -12.42 3.64 5.81
C PHE A 80 -12.42 4.14 4.36
N ILE A 81 -11.23 4.34 3.78
CA ILE A 81 -11.04 4.81 2.40
C ILE A 81 -11.88 4.01 1.39
N PRO A 82 -11.93 2.66 1.42
CA PRO A 82 -12.79 1.92 0.48
C PRO A 82 -14.27 2.24 0.66
N LYS A 83 -14.72 2.50 1.88
CA LYS A 83 -16.13 2.78 2.17
C LYS A 83 -16.56 4.11 1.56
N VAL A 84 -15.68 5.10 1.50
CA VAL A 84 -15.90 6.36 0.77
C VAL A 84 -16.06 6.09 -0.72
N ILE A 85 -15.16 5.29 -1.30
CA ILE A 85 -15.19 4.94 -2.72
C ILE A 85 -16.50 4.23 -3.07
N HIS A 86 -16.84 3.18 -2.34
CA HIS A 86 -18.09 2.43 -2.53
C HIS A 86 -19.31 3.32 -2.40
N THR A 87 -19.38 4.17 -1.36
CA THR A 87 -20.53 5.05 -1.15
C THR A 87 -20.64 6.07 -2.27
N LEU A 88 -19.52 6.64 -2.71
CA LEU A 88 -19.49 7.62 -3.80
C LEU A 88 -19.95 6.98 -5.12
N LEU A 89 -19.42 5.81 -5.48
CA LEU A 89 -19.84 5.09 -6.69
C LEU A 89 -21.30 4.70 -6.63
N GLN A 90 -21.73 4.10 -5.53
CA GLN A 90 -23.12 3.68 -5.33
C GLN A 90 -24.09 4.86 -5.39
N LEU A 91 -23.71 6.03 -4.84
CA LEU A 91 -24.54 7.23 -4.89
C LEU A 91 -24.69 7.76 -6.32
N HIS A 92 -23.61 7.82 -7.10
CA HIS A 92 -23.68 8.25 -8.51
C HIS A 92 -24.53 7.29 -9.35
N LEU A 93 -24.41 5.98 -9.10
CA LEU A 93 -25.23 4.95 -9.74
C LEU A 93 -26.71 5.05 -9.34
N GLN A 94 -27.02 5.22 -8.05
CA GLN A 94 -28.41 5.31 -7.58
C GLN A 94 -29.10 6.61 -8.00
N LEU A 95 -28.36 7.72 -8.03
CA LEU A 95 -28.90 9.02 -8.44
C LEU A 95 -28.87 9.23 -9.97
N ASN A 96 -28.25 8.32 -10.74
CA ASN A 96 -28.03 8.46 -12.18
C ASN A 96 -27.37 9.80 -12.57
N ILE A 97 -26.45 10.29 -11.73
CA ILE A 97 -25.72 11.54 -11.98
C ILE A 97 -24.37 11.18 -12.61
N PRO A 98 -24.00 11.76 -13.77
CA PRO A 98 -22.70 11.51 -14.38
C PRO A 98 -21.57 12.02 -13.49
N MET A 99 -20.53 11.21 -13.32
CA MET A 99 -19.38 11.59 -12.51
C MET A 99 -18.47 12.58 -13.28
N PRO A 100 -18.13 13.74 -12.70
CA PRO A 100 -17.19 14.66 -13.34
C PRO A 100 -15.78 14.07 -13.34
N LYS A 101 -15.05 14.21 -14.47
CA LYS A 101 -13.67 13.70 -14.67
C LYS A 101 -12.69 14.15 -13.58
N ARG A 102 -12.93 15.30 -12.93
CA ARG A 102 -12.13 15.79 -11.79
C ARG A 102 -12.06 14.80 -10.61
N ILE A 103 -13.07 13.96 -10.41
CA ILE A 103 -13.13 13.00 -9.29
C ILE A 103 -12.36 11.72 -9.60
N LEU A 104 -12.10 11.43 -10.88
CA LEU A 104 -11.45 10.19 -11.32
C LEU A 104 -10.02 10.04 -10.76
N ARG A 105 -9.20 11.09 -10.87
CA ARG A 105 -7.81 11.05 -10.40
C ARG A 105 -7.71 10.87 -8.87
N PRO A 106 -8.44 11.62 -8.02
CA PRO A 106 -8.49 11.34 -6.58
C PRO A 106 -8.98 9.93 -6.26
N LEU A 107 -10.00 9.45 -6.98
CA LEU A 107 -10.55 8.11 -6.80
C LEU A 107 -9.47 7.03 -7.05
N TYR A 108 -8.74 7.16 -8.16
CA TYR A 108 -7.61 6.33 -8.50
C TYR A 108 -6.52 6.34 -7.42
N HIS A 109 -6.12 7.53 -6.94
CA HIS A 109 -5.12 7.64 -5.87
C HIS A 109 -5.58 6.95 -4.58
N CYS A 110 -6.87 7.00 -4.25
CA CYS A 110 -7.40 6.26 -3.10
C CYS A 110 -7.29 4.74 -3.28
N VAL A 111 -7.53 4.21 -4.48
CA VAL A 111 -7.33 2.80 -4.80
C VAL A 111 -5.86 2.42 -4.71
N GLU A 112 -4.98 3.23 -5.29
CA GLU A 112 -3.53 3.04 -5.25
C GLU A 112 -3.02 3.01 -3.80
N MET A 113 -3.43 3.98 -2.98
CA MET A 113 -3.05 4.05 -1.57
C MET A 113 -3.52 2.81 -0.78
N ASN A 114 -4.77 2.36 -1.00
CA ASN A 114 -5.27 1.16 -0.33
C ASN A 114 -4.44 -0.07 -0.67
N LYS A 115 -4.08 -0.24 -1.94
CA LYS A 115 -3.29 -1.39 -2.40
C LYS A 115 -1.82 -1.28 -2.05
N ALA A 116 -1.27 -0.06 -1.98
CA ALA A 116 0.06 0.18 -1.43
C ALA A 116 0.12 -0.22 0.06
N ILE A 117 -0.90 0.14 0.86
CA ILE A 117 -1.01 -0.26 2.27
C ILE A 117 -1.07 -1.78 2.39
N GLU A 118 -1.91 -2.44 1.60
CA GLU A 118 -2.02 -3.91 1.57
C GLU A 118 -0.67 -4.57 1.26
N PHE A 119 0.00 -4.10 0.20
CA PHE A 119 1.30 -4.62 -0.22
C PHE A 119 2.38 -4.42 0.85
N MET A 120 2.42 -3.25 1.50
CA MET A 120 3.37 -2.95 2.55
C MET A 120 3.14 -3.83 3.79
N LEU A 121 1.89 -4.04 4.19
CA LEU A 121 1.53 -4.93 5.29
C LEU A 121 1.83 -6.38 4.97
N ALA A 122 1.54 -6.84 3.75
CA ALA A 122 1.88 -8.19 3.29
C ALA A 122 3.40 -8.42 3.31
N ARG A 123 4.20 -7.44 2.83
CA ARG A 123 5.67 -7.51 2.87
C ARG A 123 6.22 -7.59 4.30
N LYS A 124 5.56 -6.96 5.27
CA LYS A 124 5.96 -6.94 6.68
C LYS A 124 5.24 -7.99 7.53
N ASN A 125 4.41 -8.85 6.93
CA ASN A 125 3.63 -9.85 7.62
C ASN A 125 4.45 -10.79 8.54
N PRO A 126 5.68 -11.23 8.19
CA PRO A 126 6.48 -12.07 9.09
C PRO A 126 6.80 -11.38 10.42
N ILE A 127 7.15 -10.09 10.38
CA ILE A 127 7.47 -9.28 11.57
C ILE A 127 6.19 -8.99 12.37
N LEU A 128 5.08 -8.74 11.67
CA LEU A 128 3.78 -8.54 12.31
C LEU A 128 3.29 -9.82 13.00
N ALA A 129 3.54 -11.00 12.43
CA ALA A 129 3.15 -12.28 13.01
C ALA A 129 3.93 -12.56 14.31
N GLU A 130 5.24 -12.32 14.34
CA GLU A 130 6.06 -12.47 15.54
C GLU A 130 5.64 -11.50 16.65
N SER A 131 5.45 -10.22 16.31
CA SER A 131 5.01 -9.21 17.29
C SER A 131 3.57 -9.42 17.76
N ALA A 132 2.68 -9.94 16.91
CA ALA A 132 1.30 -10.24 17.29
C ALA A 132 1.21 -11.30 18.40
N ALA A 133 2.04 -12.35 18.36
CA ALA A 133 2.06 -13.36 19.41
C ALA A 133 2.46 -12.77 20.78
N LEU A 134 3.48 -11.90 20.81
CA LEU A 134 3.91 -11.21 22.01
C LEU A 134 2.84 -10.25 22.55
N MET A 135 2.19 -9.50 21.65
CA MET A 135 1.08 -8.60 22.01
C MET A 135 -0.12 -9.37 22.59
N LEU A 136 -0.47 -10.52 22.01
CA LEU A 136 -1.54 -11.38 22.52
C LEU A 136 -1.23 -11.87 23.94
N ARG A 137 0.00 -12.33 24.18
CA ARG A 137 0.44 -12.76 25.51
C ARG A 137 0.40 -11.63 26.54
N GLN A 138 0.80 -10.42 26.15
CA GLN A 138 0.73 -9.25 27.03
C GLN A 138 -0.72 -8.88 27.37
N VAL A 139 -1.62 -8.89 26.39
CA VAL A 139 -3.05 -8.58 26.60
C VAL A 139 -3.71 -9.66 27.46
N ALA A 140 -3.41 -10.93 27.23
CA ALA A 140 -3.88 -12.04 28.05
C ALA A 140 -3.42 -11.91 29.51
N HIS A 141 -2.14 -11.61 29.73
CA HIS A 141 -1.61 -11.40 31.08
C HIS A 141 -2.25 -10.21 31.80
N ALA A 142 -2.45 -9.09 31.09
CA ALA A 142 -3.12 -7.92 31.64
C ALA A 142 -4.57 -8.23 32.06
N LEU A 143 -5.27 -9.05 31.28
CA LEU A 143 -6.62 -9.49 31.59
C LEU A 143 -6.67 -10.42 32.80
N THR A 144 -5.73 -11.38 32.92
CA THR A 144 -5.60 -12.23 34.11
C THR A 144 -5.31 -11.41 35.37
N LEU A 145 -4.44 -10.39 35.27
CA LEU A 145 -4.12 -9.51 36.40
C LEU A 145 -5.35 -8.74 36.90
N LEU A 146 -6.23 -8.32 35.99
CA LEU A 146 -7.46 -7.61 36.29
C LEU A 146 -8.48 -8.50 37.02
N LEU A 147 -8.54 -9.79 36.67
CA LEU A 147 -9.50 -10.74 37.24
C LEU A 147 -9.02 -11.41 38.54
N ARG A 148 -7.71 -11.49 38.77
CA ARG A 148 -7.11 -12.05 40.00
C ARG A 148 -7.67 -11.47 41.32
N PRO A 149 -7.84 -10.15 41.50
CA PRO A 149 -8.43 -9.62 42.74
C PRO A 149 -9.92 -9.95 42.89
N ILE A 150 -10.65 -10.13 41.79
CA ILE A 150 -12.07 -10.52 41.81
C ILE A 150 -12.17 -11.97 42.28
N LYS A 151 -11.35 -12.86 41.72
CA LYS A 151 -11.26 -14.27 42.15
C LYS A 151 -10.93 -14.40 43.64
N ALA A 152 -9.88 -13.71 44.10
CA ALA A 152 -9.46 -13.77 45.51
C ALA A 152 -10.56 -13.28 46.48
N LYS A 153 -11.35 -12.27 46.10
CA LYS A 153 -12.48 -11.79 46.90
C LYS A 153 -13.62 -12.80 46.96
N LEU A 154 -13.92 -13.47 45.85
CA LEU A 154 -15.00 -14.45 45.76
C LEU A 154 -14.67 -15.75 46.51
N GLU A 155 -13.43 -16.24 46.40
CA GLU A 155 -12.95 -17.42 47.14
C GLU A 155 -12.86 -17.19 48.65
N ALA A 156 -12.55 -15.97 49.08
CA ALA A 156 -12.52 -15.62 50.50
C ALA A 156 -13.94 -15.51 51.11
N SER A 157 -14.98 -15.40 50.28
CA SER A 157 -16.36 -15.27 50.75
C SER A 157 -16.91 -16.63 51.19
N LYS A 158 -17.36 -16.72 52.45
CA LYS A 158 -17.94 -17.96 53.02
C LYS A 158 -19.42 -18.19 52.66
N ARG A 159 -20.08 -17.22 52.02
CA ARG A 159 -21.50 -17.28 51.63
C ARG A 159 -21.62 -17.22 50.12
N PHE A 160 -21.87 -18.37 49.51
CA PHE A 160 -22.14 -18.53 48.10
C PHE A 160 -23.63 -18.30 47.85
N ASP A 161 -23.91 -17.31 47.01
CA ASP A 161 -25.20 -17.15 46.34
C ASP A 161 -25.08 -17.79 44.95
N ASP A 162 -26.19 -18.20 44.32
CA ASP A 162 -26.14 -18.84 42.98
C ASP A 162 -25.46 -17.90 41.96
N THR A 163 -25.70 -16.59 42.07
CA THR A 163 -25.02 -15.56 41.27
C THR A 163 -23.51 -15.51 41.49
N LYS A 164 -23.04 -15.69 42.73
CA LYS A 164 -21.61 -15.67 43.07
C LYS A 164 -20.89 -16.93 42.60
N LEU A 165 -21.57 -18.07 42.59
CA LEU A 165 -21.06 -19.30 42.00
C LEU A 165 -20.90 -19.16 40.48
N ASP A 166 -21.89 -18.55 39.82
CA ASP A 166 -21.82 -18.28 38.38
C ASP A 166 -20.67 -17.33 38.02
N ILE A 167 -20.45 -16.27 38.82
CA ILE A 167 -19.33 -15.34 38.64
C ILE A 167 -17.99 -16.05 38.86
N LEU A 168 -17.87 -16.89 39.89
CA LEU A 168 -16.64 -17.65 40.17
C LEU A 168 -16.34 -18.66 39.05
N ALA A 169 -17.36 -19.37 38.55
CA ALA A 169 -17.24 -20.27 37.41
C ALA A 169 -16.81 -19.51 36.15
N ALA A 170 -17.41 -18.35 35.87
CA ALA A 170 -17.04 -17.51 34.73
C ALA A 170 -15.58 -17.03 34.80
N VAL A 171 -15.12 -16.56 35.95
CA VAL A 171 -13.71 -16.15 36.13
C VAL A 171 -12.75 -17.32 35.96
N SER A 172 -13.13 -18.51 36.42
CA SER A 172 -12.31 -19.72 36.28
C SER A 172 -12.19 -20.15 34.82
N VAL A 173 -13.30 -20.11 34.07
CA VAL A 173 -13.31 -20.36 32.62
C VAL A 173 -12.45 -19.34 31.87
N VAL A 174 -12.47 -18.06 32.26
CA VAL A 174 -11.61 -17.05 31.65
C VAL A 174 -10.13 -17.34 31.89
N GLU A 175 -9.73 -17.67 33.12
CA GLU A 175 -8.35 -18.04 33.43
C GLU A 175 -7.92 -19.28 32.64
N ASP A 176 -8.76 -20.32 32.58
CA ASP A 176 -8.48 -21.54 31.82
C ASP A 176 -8.30 -21.22 30.33
N ILE A 177 -9.16 -20.39 29.72
CA ILE A 177 -9.02 -20.00 28.31
C ILE A 177 -7.72 -19.22 28.06
N LEU A 178 -7.33 -18.33 28.98
CA LEU A 178 -6.11 -17.52 28.87
C LEU A 178 -4.83 -18.32 29.11
N HIS A 179 -4.87 -19.38 29.93
CA HIS A 179 -3.72 -20.23 30.23
C HIS A 179 -3.53 -21.40 29.26
N THR A 180 -4.62 -21.93 28.67
CA THR A 180 -4.57 -23.16 27.86
C THR A 180 -4.10 -22.92 26.41
N GLY A 181 -3.90 -21.69 25.95
CA GLY A 181 -3.49 -21.47 24.57
C GLY A 181 -2.84 -20.12 24.25
N GLU A 182 -1.87 -20.17 23.34
CA GLU A 182 -1.25 -18.99 22.72
C GLU A 182 -2.05 -18.48 21.50
N SER A 183 -3.00 -19.29 21.01
CA SER A 183 -3.91 -18.93 19.92
C SER A 183 -5.36 -18.89 20.39
N PHE A 184 -6.08 -17.85 19.96
CA PHE A 184 -7.50 -17.66 20.29
C PHE A 184 -8.33 -17.83 19.03
N SER A 185 -9.07 -18.93 18.94
CA SER A 185 -10.08 -19.13 17.90
C SER A 185 -11.26 -18.18 18.10
N SER A 186 -12.03 -17.95 17.03
CA SER A 186 -13.27 -17.15 17.11
C SER A 186 -14.23 -17.65 18.20
N THR A 187 -14.34 -18.97 18.37
CA THR A 187 -15.17 -19.58 19.42
C THR A 187 -14.64 -19.34 20.83
N ARG A 188 -13.32 -19.43 21.04
CA ARG A 188 -12.70 -19.11 22.34
C ARG A 188 -12.90 -17.64 22.69
N LEU A 189 -12.78 -16.76 21.71
CA LEU A 189 -13.02 -15.33 21.86
C LEU A 189 -14.47 -15.01 22.25
N THR A 190 -15.45 -15.68 21.64
CA THR A 190 -16.87 -15.47 22.00
C THR A 190 -17.16 -15.96 23.41
N VAL A 191 -16.62 -17.11 23.82
CA VAL A 191 -16.77 -17.63 25.18
C VAL A 191 -16.07 -16.70 26.19
N LEU A 192 -14.86 -16.23 25.88
CA LEU A 192 -14.13 -15.26 26.69
C LEU A 192 -14.94 -13.96 26.87
N SER A 193 -15.51 -13.42 25.80
CA SER A 193 -16.35 -12.21 25.86
C SER A 193 -17.58 -12.42 26.73
N LEU A 194 -18.24 -13.57 26.62
CA LEU A 194 -19.45 -13.88 27.40
C LEU A 194 -19.12 -14.12 28.88
N ALA A 195 -18.06 -14.86 29.17
CA ALA A 195 -17.60 -15.11 30.52
C ALA A 195 -17.12 -13.83 31.23
N ILE A 196 -16.47 -12.90 30.51
CA ILE A 196 -16.09 -11.59 31.06
C ILE A 196 -17.33 -10.71 31.28
N GLN A 197 -18.33 -10.77 30.41
CA GLN A 197 -19.59 -10.08 30.66
C GLN A 197 -20.24 -10.59 31.95
N ILE A 198 -20.35 -11.91 32.14
CA ILE A 198 -20.90 -12.52 33.36
C ILE A 198 -20.06 -12.16 34.59
N ALA A 199 -18.74 -12.23 34.49
CA ALA A 199 -17.83 -11.90 35.59
C ALA A 199 -17.90 -10.42 36.02
N LEU A 200 -18.38 -9.55 35.13
CA LEU A 200 -18.57 -8.12 35.36
C LEU A 200 -20.05 -7.75 35.55
N ILE A 201 -20.97 -8.71 35.64
CA ILE A 201 -22.34 -8.44 36.09
C ILE A 201 -22.21 -8.02 37.55
N SER A 202 -22.38 -6.72 37.79
CA SER A 202 -22.48 -6.17 39.14
C SER A 202 -23.76 -6.67 39.78
N ASP A 203 -23.60 -7.43 40.86
CA ASP A 203 -24.65 -7.61 41.86
C ASP A 203 -24.76 -6.28 42.61
N ASP A 204 -25.63 -5.37 42.18
CA ASP A 204 -25.96 -4.17 42.94
C ASP A 204 -27.45 -3.81 42.75
N GLU A 205 -28.28 -4.35 43.65
CA GLU A 205 -29.32 -3.54 44.26
C GLU A 205 -28.67 -2.30 44.92
N PRO A 206 -29.26 -1.10 44.83
CA PRO A 206 -28.54 0.17 44.98
C PRO A 206 -28.34 0.53 46.46
N LYS A 207 -27.39 -0.09 47.16
CA LYS A 207 -26.98 0.33 48.52
C LYS A 207 -25.50 0.11 48.77
N ASP A 208 -24.65 0.72 47.97
CA ASP A 208 -23.58 1.62 48.43
C ASP A 208 -22.64 1.95 47.27
N LYS A 209 -22.65 3.21 46.85
CA LYS A 209 -21.68 3.77 45.89
C LYS A 209 -20.27 3.73 46.49
N LYS A 210 -19.61 2.58 46.41
CA LYS A 210 -18.19 2.27 46.59
C LYS A 210 -18.14 0.73 46.61
N THR A 211 -17.74 0.01 45.57
CA THR A 211 -16.34 -0.04 45.10
C THR A 211 -16.24 -1.03 43.92
N ILE A 212 -16.75 -0.68 42.75
CA ILE A 212 -16.17 -1.18 41.48
C ILE A 212 -15.84 0.08 40.70
N THR A 213 -14.56 0.34 40.51
CA THR A 213 -14.10 1.48 39.74
C THR A 213 -14.65 1.31 38.31
N PRO A 214 -15.41 2.26 37.75
CA PRO A 214 -15.87 2.22 36.36
C PRO A 214 -14.72 2.12 35.33
N SER A 215 -13.46 2.29 35.79
CA SER A 215 -12.24 2.02 35.03
C SER A 215 -12.04 0.53 34.72
N GLY A 216 -12.32 -0.39 35.64
CA GLY A 216 -11.98 -1.80 35.49
C GLY A 216 -12.78 -2.51 34.39
N GLU A 217 -14.09 -2.27 34.32
CA GLU A 217 -14.95 -2.84 33.27
C GLU A 217 -14.64 -2.26 31.89
N ALA A 218 -14.32 -0.97 31.82
CA ALA A 218 -13.94 -0.31 30.58
C ALA A 218 -12.58 -0.83 30.08
N GLU A 219 -11.63 -1.04 30.99
CA GLU A 219 -10.33 -1.64 30.69
C GLU A 219 -10.46 -3.09 30.24
N ALA A 220 -11.27 -3.91 30.92
CA ALA A 220 -11.54 -5.29 30.52
C ALA A 220 -12.15 -5.36 29.12
N ARG A 221 -13.17 -4.54 28.82
CA ARG A 221 -13.77 -4.43 27.48
C ARG A 221 -12.74 -4.01 26.43
N LYS A 222 -11.85 -3.07 26.75
CA LYS A 222 -10.78 -2.62 25.85
C LYS A 222 -9.76 -3.73 25.59
N LEU A 223 -9.39 -4.52 26.60
CA LEU A 223 -8.46 -5.65 26.46
C LEU A 223 -9.07 -6.75 25.60
N VAL A 224 -10.35 -7.10 25.80
CA VAL A 224 -11.08 -8.07 24.97
C VAL A 224 -11.17 -7.59 23.52
N TRP A 225 -11.50 -6.31 23.30
CA TRP A 225 -11.51 -5.71 21.97
C TRP A 225 -10.14 -5.79 21.29
N LYS A 226 -9.06 -5.46 22.01
CA LYS A 226 -7.68 -5.59 21.50
C LYS A 226 -7.38 -7.03 21.07
N LEU A 227 -7.77 -8.00 21.89
CA LEU A 227 -7.55 -9.43 21.63
C LEU A 227 -8.31 -9.87 20.35
N HIS A 228 -9.56 -9.45 20.18
CA HIS A 228 -10.33 -9.65 18.95
C HIS A 228 -9.72 -8.99 17.71
N VAL A 229 -9.10 -7.82 17.85
CA VAL A 229 -8.42 -7.14 16.73
C VAL A 229 -7.14 -7.89 16.37
N LEU A 230 -6.32 -8.26 17.36
CA LEU A 230 -5.05 -8.95 17.16
C LEU A 230 -5.20 -10.36 16.58
N CYS A 231 -6.28 -11.08 16.87
CA CYS A 231 -6.50 -12.42 16.30
C CYS A 231 -7.00 -12.38 14.85
N ASP A 232 -7.58 -11.26 14.41
CA ASP A 232 -8.31 -11.15 13.14
C ASP A 232 -7.81 -9.99 12.26
N PHE A 233 -6.66 -9.40 12.61
CA PHE A 233 -6.15 -8.21 11.93
C PHE A 233 -5.89 -8.47 10.44
N GLN A 234 -5.37 -9.65 10.08
CA GLN A 234 -5.07 -9.99 8.68
C GLN A 234 -6.33 -9.98 7.82
N ARG A 235 -7.42 -10.60 8.28
CA ARG A 235 -8.70 -10.62 7.58
C ARG A 235 -9.31 -9.22 7.53
N LYS A 236 -9.26 -8.47 8.63
CA LYS A 236 -9.74 -7.08 8.68
C LYS A 236 -8.97 -6.17 7.73
N ILE A 237 -7.66 -6.35 7.59
CA ILE A 237 -6.85 -5.62 6.61
C ILE A 237 -7.29 -5.99 5.20
N ARG A 238 -7.39 -7.28 4.86
CA ARG A 238 -7.87 -7.71 3.54
C ARG A 238 -9.24 -7.13 3.18
N LEU A 239 -10.20 -7.17 4.10
CA LEU A 239 -11.52 -6.57 3.90
C LEU A 239 -11.48 -5.05 3.78
N ALA A 240 -10.56 -4.39 4.50
CA ALA A 240 -10.38 -2.94 4.45
C ALA A 240 -9.54 -2.47 3.26
N THR A 241 -8.91 -3.37 2.51
CA THR A 241 -8.21 -3.05 1.26
C THR A 241 -8.84 -3.72 0.05
N ASP A 242 -10.04 -4.29 0.23
CA ASP A 242 -10.77 -4.91 -0.86
C ASP A 242 -11.17 -3.87 -1.90
N CYS A 243 -10.75 -4.11 -3.14
CA CYS A 243 -11.08 -3.28 -4.30
C CYS A 243 -11.92 -4.06 -5.31
N SER A 244 -12.63 -5.10 -4.86
CA SER A 244 -13.57 -5.91 -5.64
C SER A 244 -14.65 -5.09 -6.35
N PHE A 245 -14.96 -3.87 -5.91
CA PHE A 245 -15.89 -2.99 -6.63
C PHE A 245 -15.46 -2.65 -8.06
N LEU A 246 -14.16 -2.67 -8.35
CA LEU A 246 -13.65 -2.41 -9.71
C LEU A 246 -14.13 -3.48 -10.70
N TYR A 247 -14.35 -4.72 -10.23
CA TYR A 247 -14.93 -5.78 -11.03
C TYR A 247 -16.36 -5.45 -11.50
N TRP A 248 -17.15 -4.81 -10.63
CA TRP A 248 -18.53 -4.43 -10.92
C TRP A 248 -18.63 -3.11 -11.69
N SER A 249 -17.61 -2.26 -11.60
CA SER A 249 -17.52 -0.95 -12.28
C SER A 249 -16.43 -0.95 -13.35
N ARG A 250 -16.54 -1.89 -14.30
CA ARG A 250 -15.54 -2.17 -15.34
C ARG A 250 -15.12 -0.95 -16.16
N GLU A 251 -16.07 -0.06 -16.44
CA GLU A 251 -15.85 1.17 -17.22
C GLU A 251 -14.85 2.14 -16.57
N LEU A 252 -14.69 2.09 -15.25
CA LEU A 252 -13.69 2.92 -14.56
C LEU A 252 -12.27 2.47 -14.87
N LEU A 253 -12.06 1.19 -15.20
CA LEU A 253 -10.74 0.64 -15.45
C LEU A 253 -10.09 1.26 -16.69
N THR A 254 -10.84 1.32 -17.80
CA THR A 254 -10.46 2.01 -19.05
C THR A 254 -10.07 3.45 -18.77
N LEU A 255 -10.91 4.19 -18.04
CA LEU A 255 -10.64 5.58 -17.68
C LEU A 255 -9.40 5.75 -16.80
N PHE A 256 -9.15 4.82 -15.87
CA PHE A 256 -7.94 4.84 -15.05
C PHE A 256 -6.69 4.58 -15.88
N VAL A 257 -6.69 3.58 -16.78
CA VAL A 257 -5.54 3.27 -17.63
C VAL A 257 -5.21 4.44 -18.57
N GLN A 258 -6.23 5.09 -19.12
CA GLN A 258 -6.04 6.30 -19.94
C GLN A 258 -5.45 7.47 -19.14
N ASP A 259 -5.95 7.74 -17.92
CA ASP A 259 -5.41 8.80 -17.05
C ASP A 259 -3.97 8.45 -16.61
N MET A 260 -3.68 7.18 -16.35
CA MET A 260 -2.33 6.71 -16.04
C MET A 260 -1.37 6.95 -17.19
N TYR A 261 -1.76 6.66 -18.44
CA TYR A 261 -0.93 6.90 -19.61
C TYR A 261 -0.64 8.40 -19.84
N SER A 262 -1.55 9.27 -19.38
CA SER A 262 -1.33 10.72 -19.43
C SER A 262 -0.26 11.21 -18.45
N VAL A 263 -0.02 10.50 -17.34
CA VAL A 263 0.98 10.84 -16.31
C VAL A 263 1.98 9.68 -16.14
N PRO A 264 3.05 9.65 -16.96
CA PRO A 264 4.00 8.53 -16.99
C PRO A 264 4.78 8.32 -15.68
N GLU A 265 4.88 9.34 -14.81
CA GLU A 265 5.52 9.21 -13.48
C GLU A 265 4.81 8.17 -12.59
N ASN A 266 3.51 7.95 -12.82
CA ASN A 266 2.69 7.00 -12.07
C ASN A 266 2.71 5.59 -12.67
N ALA A 267 3.62 5.28 -13.60
CA ALA A 267 3.72 3.97 -14.24
C ALA A 267 3.78 2.80 -13.22
N ASN A 268 4.37 3.00 -12.04
CA ASN A 268 4.43 1.99 -10.99
C ASN A 268 3.06 1.57 -10.45
N ALA A 269 2.07 2.45 -10.52
CA ALA A 269 0.75 2.22 -9.99
C ALA A 269 -0.09 1.29 -10.88
N ILE A 270 0.43 0.89 -12.05
CA ILE A 270 -0.17 -0.19 -12.87
C ILE A 270 -0.23 -1.52 -12.13
N LYS A 271 0.63 -1.70 -11.11
CA LYS A 271 0.64 -2.86 -10.23
C LYS A 271 -0.64 -2.98 -9.41
N VAL A 272 -1.42 -1.90 -9.27
CA VAL A 272 -2.73 -1.90 -8.61
C VAL A 272 -3.73 -2.76 -9.39
N LEU A 273 -3.64 -2.82 -10.72
CA LEU A 273 -4.51 -3.63 -11.58
C LEU A 273 -4.42 -5.12 -11.25
N LYS A 274 -3.24 -5.60 -10.83
CA LYS A 274 -3.03 -6.99 -10.38
C LYS A 274 -3.89 -7.35 -9.16
N THR A 275 -4.21 -6.38 -8.33
CA THR A 275 -4.90 -6.57 -7.05
C THR A 275 -6.39 -6.26 -7.09
N ALA A 276 -6.92 -5.86 -8.26
CA ALA A 276 -8.35 -5.74 -8.51
C ALA A 276 -9.04 -7.11 -8.73
N GLY A 277 -8.27 -8.22 -8.63
CA GLY A 277 -8.81 -9.57 -8.63
C GLY A 277 -9.62 -9.88 -7.38
N HIS A 278 -10.84 -10.37 -7.58
CA HIS A 278 -11.70 -10.85 -6.51
C HIS A 278 -11.06 -12.07 -5.83
N GLU A 279 -10.98 -12.06 -4.50
CA GLU A 279 -10.67 -13.26 -3.73
C GLU A 279 -11.94 -14.14 -3.62
N GLU A 280 -11.79 -15.39 -4.03
CA GLU A 280 -12.42 -16.62 -3.52
C GLU A 280 -13.77 -17.14 -4.06
N ASN A 281 -14.71 -16.39 -4.67
CA ASN A 281 -16.06 -16.97 -4.93
C ASN A 281 -16.80 -16.59 -6.24
N ALA A 282 -16.11 -16.15 -7.29
CA ALA A 282 -16.77 -15.93 -8.57
C ALA A 282 -16.75 -17.21 -9.44
N VAL A 283 -17.93 -17.60 -9.96
CA VAL A 283 -18.07 -18.66 -10.97
C VAL A 283 -16.99 -18.45 -12.03
N ALA A 284 -16.19 -19.48 -12.32
CA ALA A 284 -14.96 -19.39 -13.13
C ALA A 284 -15.14 -18.56 -14.43
N TYR A 285 -16.30 -18.69 -15.06
CA TYR A 285 -16.69 -17.94 -16.26
C TYR A 285 -16.63 -16.41 -16.11
N TYR A 286 -17.12 -15.86 -15.00
CA TYR A 286 -17.15 -14.41 -14.77
C TYR A 286 -15.77 -13.82 -14.51
N VAL A 287 -14.90 -14.60 -13.88
CA VAL A 287 -13.49 -14.24 -13.64
C VAL A 287 -12.72 -14.24 -14.94
N GLU A 288 -12.93 -15.24 -15.79
CA GLU A 288 -12.31 -15.35 -17.11
C GLU A 288 -12.75 -14.20 -18.02
N ALA A 289 -14.04 -13.90 -18.08
CA ALA A 289 -14.56 -12.78 -18.87
C ALA A 289 -14.01 -11.42 -18.40
N PHE A 290 -13.80 -11.23 -17.10
CA PHE A 290 -13.16 -10.01 -16.60
C PHE A 290 -11.66 -9.97 -16.87
N ALA A 291 -10.97 -11.11 -16.77
CA ALA A 291 -9.55 -11.20 -17.11
C ALA A 291 -9.31 -10.83 -18.58
N SER A 292 -10.14 -11.34 -19.50
CA SER A 292 -10.12 -10.95 -20.92
C SER A 292 -10.38 -9.45 -21.10
N PHE A 293 -11.36 -8.89 -20.39
CA PHE A 293 -11.63 -7.45 -20.43
C PHE A 293 -10.44 -6.61 -19.95
N VAL A 294 -9.78 -7.00 -18.85
CA VAL A 294 -8.58 -6.28 -18.37
C VAL A 294 -7.43 -6.39 -19.37
N GLU A 295 -7.28 -7.54 -20.03
CA GLU A 295 -6.28 -7.75 -21.08
C GLU A 295 -6.53 -6.85 -22.29
N GLU A 296 -7.78 -6.76 -22.76
CA GLU A 296 -8.19 -5.86 -23.84
C GLU A 296 -7.91 -4.40 -23.49
N VAL A 297 -8.31 -3.95 -22.29
CA VAL A 297 -8.06 -2.56 -21.84
C VAL A 297 -6.56 -2.24 -21.75
N VAL A 298 -5.74 -3.18 -21.26
CA VAL A 298 -4.29 -2.97 -21.19
C VAL A 298 -3.66 -2.95 -22.58
N GLU A 299 -4.12 -3.80 -23.51
CA GLU A 299 -3.58 -3.78 -24.87
C GLU A 299 -3.99 -2.48 -25.60
N ASP A 300 -5.27 -2.11 -25.55
CA ASP A 300 -5.83 -0.99 -26.32
C ASP A 300 -5.47 0.39 -25.75
N ASP A 301 -5.53 0.58 -24.43
CA ASP A 301 -5.33 1.91 -23.82
C ASP A 301 -3.89 2.15 -23.33
N LEU A 302 -3.04 1.12 -23.25
CA LEU A 302 -1.66 1.25 -22.78
C LEU A 302 -0.64 0.76 -23.80
N VAL A 303 -0.71 -0.50 -24.23
CA VAL A 303 0.34 -1.09 -25.08
C VAL A 303 0.35 -0.46 -26.46
N VAL A 304 -0.79 -0.39 -27.14
CA VAL A 304 -0.88 0.18 -28.50
C VAL A 304 -0.47 1.66 -28.52
N PRO A 305 -0.97 2.54 -27.63
CA PRO A 305 -0.52 3.93 -27.56
C PRO A 305 0.97 4.06 -27.25
N LEU A 306 1.51 3.24 -26.34
CA LEU A 306 2.93 3.24 -26.01
C LEU A 306 3.79 2.85 -27.21
N CYS A 307 3.42 1.81 -27.94
CA CYS A 307 4.09 1.37 -29.16
C CYS A 307 4.09 2.47 -30.23
N MET A 308 2.94 3.10 -30.47
CA MET A 308 2.78 4.16 -31.47
C MET A 308 3.57 5.43 -31.08
N ASP A 309 3.52 5.86 -29.83
CA ASP A 309 4.23 7.06 -29.36
C ASP A 309 5.75 6.85 -29.44
N ILE A 310 6.26 5.67 -29.03
CA ILE A 310 7.69 5.33 -29.17
C ILE A 310 8.11 5.29 -30.63
N GLU A 311 7.30 4.69 -31.50
CA GLU A 311 7.57 4.64 -32.93
C GLU A 311 7.61 6.05 -33.53
N ASN A 312 6.64 6.90 -33.21
CA ASN A 312 6.57 8.28 -33.69
C ASN A 312 7.79 9.09 -33.21
N ASP A 313 8.18 8.97 -31.93
CA ASP A 313 9.36 9.62 -31.39
C ASP A 313 10.64 9.16 -32.09
N LEU A 314 10.79 7.85 -32.34
CA LEU A 314 11.93 7.30 -33.06
C LEU A 314 11.96 7.79 -34.52
N ARG A 315 10.81 7.81 -35.21
CA ARG A 315 10.71 8.33 -36.59
C ARG A 315 11.06 9.82 -36.64
N LEU A 316 10.53 10.64 -35.73
CA LEU A 316 10.85 12.06 -35.65
C LEU A 316 12.34 12.29 -35.38
N HIS A 317 12.94 11.48 -34.50
CA HIS A 317 14.38 11.55 -34.24
C HIS A 317 15.20 11.22 -35.49
N VAL A 318 14.89 10.13 -36.19
CA VAL A 318 15.58 9.75 -37.44
C VAL A 318 15.38 10.82 -38.52
N HIS A 319 14.17 11.34 -38.70
CA HIS A 319 13.90 12.40 -39.66
C HIS A 319 14.63 13.71 -39.35
N SER A 320 14.77 14.08 -38.08
CA SER A 320 15.54 15.27 -37.69
C SER A 320 17.05 15.17 -37.97
N VAL A 321 17.58 13.94 -38.02
CA VAL A 321 18.99 13.69 -38.35
C VAL A 321 19.21 13.69 -39.86
N HIS A 322 18.23 13.26 -40.65
CA HIS A 322 18.34 13.10 -42.10
C HIS A 322 17.79 14.27 -42.92
N LEU A 323 16.86 15.07 -42.38
CA LEU A 323 16.22 16.20 -43.05
C LEU A 323 16.60 17.50 -42.34
N GLU A 324 17.36 18.37 -43.02
CA GLU A 324 17.89 19.65 -42.51
C GLU A 324 16.84 20.69 -42.08
N HIS A 325 15.54 20.37 -42.20
CA HIS A 325 14.43 21.31 -41.97
C HIS A 325 13.51 20.90 -40.80
N MET A 326 13.83 19.81 -40.09
CA MET A 326 13.08 19.35 -38.91
C MET A 326 14.01 19.30 -37.70
N GLU A 327 13.73 20.12 -36.68
CA GLU A 327 14.45 20.06 -35.41
C GLU A 327 13.81 19.03 -34.48
N THR A 328 14.61 18.30 -33.70
CA THR A 328 14.07 17.44 -32.64
C THR A 328 13.23 18.28 -31.67
N PRO A 329 12.00 17.87 -31.33
CA PRO A 329 11.23 18.56 -30.30
C PRO A 329 12.01 18.56 -28.99
N ASN A 330 12.41 19.74 -28.52
CA ASN A 330 13.14 19.86 -27.26
C ASN A 330 12.21 19.47 -26.10
N PRO A 331 12.58 18.47 -25.26
CA PRO A 331 11.72 17.97 -24.19
C PRO A 331 11.46 18.99 -23.07
N ILE A 332 12.22 20.10 -23.05
CA ILE A 332 12.04 21.22 -22.11
C ILE A 332 10.94 22.19 -22.59
N ASN A 333 10.76 22.31 -23.91
CA ASN A 333 9.84 23.29 -24.50
C ASN A 333 8.48 22.68 -24.87
N ASN A 334 8.40 21.35 -24.98
CA ASN A 334 7.17 20.64 -25.31
C ASN A 334 6.48 20.15 -24.03
N ALA A 335 5.38 20.81 -23.66
CA ALA A 335 4.59 20.45 -22.48
C ALA A 335 3.96 19.05 -22.58
N ASP A 336 3.80 18.54 -23.80
CA ASP A 336 3.19 17.23 -24.10
C ASP A 336 4.23 16.10 -24.22
N PHE A 337 5.52 16.35 -23.96
CA PHE A 337 6.55 15.32 -24.02
C PHE A 337 6.38 14.33 -22.85
N LYS A 338 5.93 13.11 -23.16
CA LYS A 338 5.77 12.05 -22.18
C LYS A 338 7.10 11.35 -21.93
N VAL A 339 7.47 11.22 -20.66
CA VAL A 339 8.69 10.52 -20.25
C VAL A 339 8.44 9.00 -20.23
N LEU A 340 8.53 8.35 -21.40
CA LEU A 340 8.10 6.95 -21.58
C LEU A 340 9.03 5.90 -20.96
N HIS A 341 10.27 6.25 -20.56
CA HIS A 341 11.21 5.30 -19.95
C HIS A 341 10.65 4.65 -18.67
N TYR A 342 9.78 5.35 -17.93
CA TYR A 342 9.14 4.82 -16.75
C TYR A 342 8.33 3.55 -17.02
N TYR A 343 7.76 3.38 -18.23
CA TYR A 343 7.07 2.16 -18.64
C TYR A 343 8.04 1.06 -19.09
N MET A 344 9.12 1.43 -19.77
CA MET A 344 10.12 0.48 -20.27
C MET A 344 10.96 -0.15 -19.15
N ASP A 345 11.14 0.55 -18.03
CA ASP A 345 11.87 0.07 -16.85
C ASP A 345 10.97 -0.68 -15.85
N LEU A 346 9.68 -0.84 -16.15
CA LEU A 346 8.80 -1.66 -15.33
C LEU A 346 9.22 -3.13 -15.39
N ARG A 347 9.14 -3.79 -14.24
CA ARG A 347 9.23 -5.25 -14.18
C ARG A 347 7.96 -5.88 -14.78
N PRO A 348 8.05 -7.11 -15.33
CA PRO A 348 6.90 -7.83 -15.87
C PRO A 348 5.70 -7.79 -14.93
N ILE A 349 4.57 -7.35 -15.46
CA ILE A 349 3.33 -7.19 -14.71
C ILE A 349 2.57 -8.50 -14.81
N ARG A 350 2.23 -9.10 -13.67
CA ARG A 350 1.42 -10.33 -13.65
C ARG A 350 -0.05 -9.97 -13.57
N ILE A 351 -0.81 -10.25 -14.62
CA ILE A 351 -2.25 -9.98 -14.76
C ILE A 351 -2.93 -11.35 -14.92
N TRP A 352 -3.73 -11.77 -13.94
CA TRP A 352 -4.53 -13.02 -13.95
C TRP A 352 -3.82 -14.28 -14.49
N GLY A 353 -2.57 -14.48 -14.10
CA GLY A 353 -1.79 -15.68 -14.47
C GLY A 353 -0.92 -15.52 -15.71
N LYS A 354 -1.15 -14.50 -16.54
CA LYS A 354 -0.27 -14.09 -17.63
C LYS A 354 0.75 -13.06 -17.14
N CYS A 355 1.95 -13.08 -17.72
CA CYS A 355 2.97 -12.08 -17.48
C CYS A 355 3.04 -11.18 -18.73
N VAL A 356 2.81 -9.89 -18.53
CA VAL A 356 2.93 -8.87 -19.57
C VAL A 356 4.24 -8.12 -19.30
N ASP A 357 5.23 -8.32 -20.17
CA ASP A 357 6.42 -7.47 -20.20
C ASP A 357 6.23 -6.42 -21.29
N LEU A 358 6.14 -5.15 -20.88
CA LEU A 358 5.93 -4.04 -21.78
C LEU A 358 7.14 -3.84 -22.71
N ARG A 359 8.36 -4.10 -22.22
CA ARG A 359 9.57 -3.95 -23.03
C ARG A 359 9.57 -4.93 -24.18
N ASP A 360 9.34 -6.21 -23.89
CA ASP A 360 9.32 -7.26 -24.91
C ASP A 360 8.21 -7.00 -25.94
N ARG A 361 7.05 -6.50 -25.49
CA ARG A 361 5.92 -6.19 -26.37
C ARG A 361 6.22 -5.04 -27.33
N VAL A 362 6.82 -3.96 -26.83
CA VAL A 362 7.28 -2.83 -27.64
C VAL A 362 8.39 -3.27 -28.61
N THR A 363 9.36 -4.06 -28.15
CA THR A 363 10.43 -4.59 -29.01
C THR A 363 9.86 -5.41 -30.16
N HIS A 364 8.94 -6.33 -29.87
CA HIS A 364 8.30 -7.15 -30.90
C HIS A 364 7.51 -6.31 -31.93
N TYR A 365 6.77 -5.30 -31.45
CA TYR A 365 6.06 -4.37 -32.32
C TYR A 365 7.03 -3.64 -33.26
N LEU A 366 8.08 -3.02 -32.71
CA LEU A 366 9.07 -2.28 -33.50
C LEU A 366 9.78 -3.19 -34.51
N GLU A 367 10.22 -4.39 -34.11
CA GLU A 367 10.84 -5.36 -35.01
C GLU A 367 9.93 -5.72 -36.18
N SER A 368 8.65 -5.99 -35.91
CA SER A 368 7.67 -6.33 -36.95
C SER A 368 7.43 -5.15 -37.90
N THR A 369 7.32 -3.93 -37.38
CA THR A 369 7.06 -2.73 -38.17
C THR A 369 8.27 -2.35 -39.03
N PHE A 370 9.48 -2.38 -38.47
CA PHE A 370 10.70 -2.10 -39.24
C PHE A 370 11.00 -3.20 -40.27
N TYR A 371 10.71 -4.47 -39.96
CA TYR A 371 10.80 -5.53 -40.96
C TYR A 371 9.83 -5.31 -42.13
N ASN A 372 8.58 -4.96 -41.82
CA ASN A 372 7.58 -4.66 -42.85
C ASN A 372 7.94 -3.41 -43.67
N LEU A 373 8.51 -2.38 -43.06
CA LEU A 373 8.96 -1.18 -43.77
C LEU A 373 10.15 -1.46 -44.70
N THR A 374 11.16 -2.18 -44.21
CA THR A 374 12.37 -2.52 -45.00
C THR A 374 12.07 -3.50 -46.14
N THR A 375 11.07 -4.37 -45.98
CA THR A 375 10.59 -5.24 -47.07
C THR A 375 9.81 -4.48 -48.15
N VAL A 376 9.15 -3.36 -47.80
CA VAL A 376 8.37 -2.53 -48.73
C VAL A 376 9.23 -1.46 -49.43
N ALA A 377 10.21 -0.86 -48.74
CA ALA A 377 11.08 0.19 -49.27
C ALA A 377 12.56 -0.24 -49.25
N LEU A 378 12.95 -1.15 -50.15
CA LEU A 378 14.33 -1.67 -50.27
C LEU A 378 15.42 -0.61 -50.48
N HIS A 379 15.05 0.59 -50.91
CA HIS A 379 15.98 1.70 -51.18
C HIS A 379 16.26 2.58 -49.96
N ASP A 380 15.45 2.46 -48.90
CA ASP A 380 15.45 3.32 -47.71
C ASP A 380 15.87 2.50 -46.47
N TRP A 381 16.97 1.75 -46.61
CA TRP A 381 17.47 0.83 -45.57
C TRP A 381 18.50 1.46 -44.63
N LYS A 382 19.04 2.64 -44.99
CA LYS A 382 20.00 3.41 -44.18
C LYS A 382 19.24 4.41 -43.32
#